data_AF-A0A3M6VV83-F1
#
_entry.id   AF-A0A3M6VV83-F1
#
_cell.length_a   1.000
_cell.length_b   1.000
_cell.length_c   1.000
_cell.angle_alpha   90.00
_cell.angle_beta   90.00
_cell.angle_gamma   90.00
#
_symmetry.space_group_name_H-M   'P 1'
#
loop_
_entity.id
_entity.type
_entity.pdbx_description
1 polymer ?
#
loop_
_entity_poly.entity_id
_entity_poly.type
_entity_poly.pdbx_seq_one_letter_code
_entity_poly.pdbx_strand_id
1 'polypeptide(L)'
;MNREDEEQEDETMEPVTGKLLHGVDVKYADVLRLLATDQIMQFDTLAKLLPAQSEEELLEALKHVAMHVRGRLLPTSALVCRGATTVHARNDFIKALAKTPAGVSRMELAEKYSVDADVAKIILTEFAILEPKTRKWSFRIDHDDTFTKRFPAVAKTIKL
;
A
#
# COMPACT_ATOMS: atom_id res chain seq x y z
N MET A 1 13.48 -42.56 -15.93
CA MET A 1 13.92 -41.48 -16.84
C MET A 1 12.77 -41.22 -17.80
N ASN A 2 12.10 -40.08 -17.86
CA ASN A 2 12.22 -38.78 -17.20
C ASN A 2 10.85 -38.07 -17.27
N ARG A 3 10.49 -37.36 -16.18
CA ARG A 3 9.83 -36.04 -16.03
C ARG A 3 8.71 -35.67 -17.01
N GLU A 4 7.45 -35.60 -16.58
CA GLU A 4 6.82 -34.48 -15.84
C GLU A 4 6.84 -33.17 -16.65
N ASP A 5 5.82 -33.02 -17.51
CA ASP A 5 5.41 -31.75 -18.11
C ASP A 5 4.41 -31.10 -17.13
N GLU A 6 4.92 -30.25 -16.23
CA GLU A 6 4.09 -29.30 -15.50
C GLU A 6 3.83 -28.10 -16.42
N GLU A 7 2.60 -28.03 -16.92
CA GLU A 7 2.06 -26.87 -17.63
C GLU A 7 2.17 -25.63 -16.72
N GLN A 8 3.04 -24.70 -17.10
CA GLN A 8 3.13 -23.38 -16.48
C GLN A 8 1.85 -22.61 -16.82
N GLU A 9 0.98 -22.44 -15.82
CA GLU A 9 -0.11 -21.48 -15.89
C GLU A 9 0.48 -20.07 -16.00
N ASP A 10 0.34 -19.50 -17.20
CA ASP A 10 0.64 -18.11 -17.52
C ASP A 10 -0.32 -17.21 -16.71
N GLU A 11 0.15 -16.68 -15.57
CA GLU A 11 -0.58 -15.70 -14.77
C GLU A 11 -0.66 -14.36 -15.54
N THR A 12 -1.55 -14.31 -16.53
CA THR A 12 -1.97 -13.04 -17.14
C THR A 12 -2.68 -12.21 -16.07
N MET A 13 -1.96 -11.21 -15.54
CA MET A 13 -2.42 -10.31 -14.49
C MET A 13 -3.39 -9.27 -15.05
N GLU A 14 -4.66 -9.65 -15.18
CA GLU A 14 -5.73 -8.70 -15.43
C GLU A 14 -5.89 -7.70 -14.25
N PRO A 15 -6.20 -6.42 -14.53
CA PRO A 15 -6.47 -5.44 -13.48
C PRO A 15 -7.67 -5.90 -12.64
N VAL A 16 -7.49 -5.92 -11.32
CA VAL A 16 -8.48 -6.45 -10.37
C VAL A 16 -9.76 -5.62 -10.39
N THR A 17 -10.73 -6.06 -11.18
CA THR A 17 -12.13 -5.70 -11.02
C THR A 17 -12.81 -6.83 -10.21
N GLY A 18 -13.12 -6.56 -8.93
CA GLY A 18 -14.14 -7.35 -8.21
C GLY A 18 -13.72 -8.29 -7.06
N LYS A 19 -12.52 -8.20 -6.47
CA LYS A 19 -12.15 -9.06 -5.30
C LYS A 19 -11.52 -8.32 -4.10
N LEU A 20 -11.71 -7.01 -3.96
CA LEU A 20 -11.01 -6.18 -2.97
C LEU A 20 -11.43 -6.39 -1.48
N LEU A 21 -12.36 -7.30 -1.17
CA LEU A 21 -13.01 -7.35 0.16
C LEU A 21 -13.09 -8.76 0.80
N HIS A 22 -12.49 -9.80 0.20
CA HIS A 22 -12.67 -11.15 0.71
C HIS A 22 -11.93 -11.33 2.06
N GLY A 23 -12.68 -11.55 3.14
CA GLY A 23 -12.13 -11.78 4.49
C GLY A 23 -12.09 -10.57 5.42
N VAL A 24 -12.59 -9.41 5.00
CA VAL A 24 -12.69 -8.21 5.84
C VAL A 24 -14.13 -8.06 6.34
N ASP A 25 -14.29 -7.77 7.64
CA ASP A 25 -15.59 -7.48 8.24
C ASP A 25 -16.27 -6.32 7.49
N VAL A 26 -17.55 -6.48 7.17
CA VAL A 26 -18.35 -5.52 6.39
C VAL A 26 -18.30 -4.12 7.00
N LYS A 27 -18.19 -4.02 8.33
CA LYS A 27 -18.09 -2.71 9.01
C LYS A 27 -16.82 -1.93 8.68
N TYR A 28 -15.77 -2.59 8.18
CA TYR A 28 -14.52 -1.94 7.75
C TYR A 28 -14.42 -1.75 6.23
N ALA A 29 -15.42 -2.23 5.48
CA ALA A 29 -15.37 -2.26 4.02
C ALA A 29 -15.28 -0.87 3.40
N ASP A 30 -15.94 0.14 3.97
CA ASP A 30 -15.88 1.52 3.43
C ASP A 30 -14.50 2.16 3.60
N VAL A 31 -13.87 1.97 4.76
CA VAL A 31 -12.51 2.46 5.02
C VAL A 31 -11.52 1.78 4.07
N LEU A 32 -11.62 0.45 3.94
CA LEU A 32 -10.77 -0.30 3.00
C LEU A 32 -11.02 0.14 1.56
N ARG A 33 -12.27 0.33 1.14
CA ARG A 33 -12.61 0.75 -0.22
C ARG A 33 -11.98 2.09 -0.56
N LEU A 34 -12.03 3.07 0.35
CA LEU A 34 -11.37 4.36 0.14
C LEU A 34 -9.85 4.22 0.07
N LEU A 35 -9.25 3.48 1.00
CA LEU A 35 -7.80 3.25 1.00
C LEU A 35 -7.33 2.44 -0.21
N ALA A 36 -8.11 1.48 -0.70
CA ALA A 36 -7.81 0.71 -1.90
C ALA A 36 -8.01 1.52 -3.20
N THR A 37 -8.89 2.52 -3.17
CA THR A 37 -9.08 3.42 -4.32
C THR A 37 -7.92 4.40 -4.43
N ASP A 38 -7.56 5.05 -3.33
CA ASP A 38 -6.56 6.11 -3.34
C ASP A 38 -5.14 5.61 -3.03
N GLN A 39 -4.99 4.42 -2.45
CA GLN A 39 -3.72 3.73 -2.13
C GLN A 39 -2.78 4.43 -1.12
N ILE A 40 -2.97 5.72 -0.86
CA ILE A 40 -2.30 6.48 0.19
C ILE A 40 -3.11 7.74 0.53
N MET A 41 -3.33 8.00 1.83
CA MET A 41 -4.02 9.20 2.31
C MET A 41 -3.60 9.60 3.73
N GLN A 42 -4.07 10.77 4.18
CA GLN A 42 -3.96 11.23 5.57
C GLN A 42 -5.25 10.95 6.34
N PHE A 43 -5.15 10.84 7.67
CA PHE A 43 -6.30 10.53 8.52
C PHE A 43 -7.42 11.56 8.41
N ASP A 44 -7.09 12.86 8.42
CA ASP A 44 -8.10 13.92 8.33
C ASP A 44 -8.87 13.89 7.00
N THR A 45 -8.22 13.46 5.92
CA THR A 45 -8.89 13.25 4.62
C THR A 45 -9.85 12.07 4.70
N LEU A 46 -9.43 10.95 5.30
CA LEU A 46 -10.30 9.80 5.51
C LEU A 46 -11.54 10.17 6.34
N ALA A 47 -11.35 10.88 7.45
CA ALA A 47 -12.43 11.33 8.33
C ALA A 47 -13.43 12.26 7.61
N LYS A 48 -12.94 13.14 6.73
CA LYS A 48 -13.80 14.01 5.89
C LYS A 48 -14.61 13.23 4.86
N LEU A 49 -14.08 12.12 4.34
CA LEU A 49 -14.75 11.28 3.34
C LEU A 49 -15.79 10.34 3.96
N LEU A 50 -15.67 10.04 5.26
CA LEU A 50 -16.60 9.20 6.02
C LEU A 50 -17.20 9.96 7.21
N PRO A 51 -17.94 11.06 6.99
CA PRO A 51 -18.42 11.93 8.08
C PRO A 51 -19.47 11.25 8.98
N ALA A 52 -20.05 10.14 8.53
CA ALA A 52 -20.99 9.35 9.32
C ALA A 52 -20.30 8.42 10.34
N GLN A 53 -18.99 8.17 10.19
CA GLN A 53 -18.22 7.35 11.13
C GLN A 53 -17.55 8.25 12.17
N SER A 54 -17.61 7.81 13.42
CA SER A 54 -16.86 8.44 14.49
C SER A 54 -15.36 8.19 14.34
N GLU A 55 -14.56 9.04 15.00
CA GLU A 55 -13.12 8.87 15.07
C GLU A 55 -12.71 7.51 15.62
N GLU A 56 -13.41 7.03 16.66
CA GLU A 56 -13.13 5.74 17.29
C GLU A 56 -13.37 4.57 16.33
N GLU A 57 -14.45 4.63 15.55
CA GLU A 57 -14.76 3.63 14.53
C GLU A 57 -13.72 3.63 13.40
N LEU A 58 -13.30 4.81 12.94
CA LEU A 58 -12.23 4.93 11.95
C LEU A 58 -10.91 4.34 12.44
N LEU A 59 -10.51 4.69 13.66
CA LEU A 59 -9.28 4.17 14.27
C LEU A 59 -9.33 2.66 14.48
N GLU A 60 -10.49 2.12 14.86
CA GLU A 60 -10.67 0.69 14.96
C GLU A 60 -10.55 0.03 13.59
N ALA A 61 -11.23 0.55 12.56
CA ALA A 61 -11.13 0.03 11.20
C ALA A 61 -9.68 0.00 10.69
N LEU A 62 -8.93 1.07 10.91
CA LEU A 62 -7.53 1.17 10.49
C LEU A 62 -6.65 0.05 11.02
N LYS A 63 -6.92 -0.48 12.23
CA LYS A 63 -6.18 -1.62 12.80
C LYS A 63 -6.27 -2.89 11.97
N HIS A 64 -7.34 -3.04 11.19
CA HIS A 64 -7.61 -4.25 10.41
C HIS A 64 -7.25 -4.07 8.94
N VAL A 65 -7.35 -2.85 8.40
CA VAL A 65 -7.30 -2.63 6.94
C VAL A 65 -6.14 -1.76 6.46
N ALA A 66 -5.40 -1.14 7.38
CA ALA A 66 -4.38 -0.15 7.02
C ALA A 66 -3.02 -0.43 7.65
N MET A 67 -2.01 0.16 7.03
CA MET A 67 -0.66 0.33 7.56
C MET A 67 -0.27 1.80 7.55
N HIS A 68 0.60 2.17 8.48
CA HIS A 68 1.01 3.54 8.74
C HIS A 68 2.51 3.73 8.51
N VAL A 69 2.87 4.77 7.75
CA VAL A 69 4.25 5.18 7.50
C VAL A 69 4.37 6.70 7.52
N ARG A 70 4.99 7.25 8.58
CA ARG A 70 5.24 8.70 8.73
C ARG A 70 3.98 9.56 8.50
N GLY A 71 2.89 9.18 9.13
CA GLY A 71 1.58 9.84 9.04
C GLY A 71 0.69 9.39 7.90
N ARG A 72 1.25 8.71 6.91
CA ARG A 72 0.50 8.25 5.74
C ARG A 72 -0.16 6.92 6.04
N LEU A 73 -1.43 6.81 5.69
CA LEU A 73 -2.22 5.60 5.75
C LEU A 73 -2.22 4.96 4.36
N LEU A 74 -1.82 3.70 4.28
CA LEU A 74 -1.91 2.87 3.08
C LEU A 74 -2.77 1.65 3.38
N PRO A 75 -3.50 1.08 2.42
CA PRO A 75 -4.17 -0.18 2.64
C PRO A 75 -3.15 -1.29 2.88
N THR A 76 -3.52 -2.26 3.72
CA THR A 76 -2.70 -3.44 3.95
C THR A 76 -2.45 -4.17 2.64
N SER A 77 -1.17 -4.39 2.28
CA SER A 77 -0.80 -4.98 0.98
C SER A 77 -1.47 -6.33 0.69
N ALA A 78 -1.68 -7.16 1.71
CA ALA A 78 -2.38 -8.45 1.58
C ALA A 78 -3.87 -8.31 1.20
N LEU A 79 -4.47 -7.13 1.39
CA LEU A 79 -5.86 -6.84 1.03
C LEU A 79 -6.01 -6.27 -0.39
N VAL A 80 -4.94 -5.76 -0.97
CA VAL A 80 -4.97 -5.07 -2.28
C VAL A 80 -4.11 -5.71 -3.37
N CYS A 81 -3.17 -6.58 -3.00
CA CYS A 81 -2.31 -7.29 -3.94
C CYS A 81 -2.67 -8.77 -4.02
N ARG A 82 -2.42 -9.39 -5.19
CA ARG A 82 -2.47 -10.84 -5.38
C ARG A 82 -1.05 -11.41 -5.37
N GLY A 83 -0.89 -12.57 -4.73
CA GLY A 83 0.38 -13.29 -4.65
C GLY A 83 1.32 -12.77 -3.57
N ALA A 84 2.02 -13.70 -2.90
CA ALA A 84 2.94 -13.37 -1.81
C ALA A 84 4.06 -12.44 -2.28
N THR A 85 4.61 -12.67 -3.48
CA THR A 85 5.71 -11.88 -4.05
C THR A 85 5.35 -10.39 -4.17
N THR A 86 4.18 -10.08 -4.74
CA THR A 86 3.71 -8.69 -4.89
C THR A 86 3.46 -8.01 -3.55
N VAL A 87 2.87 -8.74 -2.59
CA VAL A 87 2.65 -8.25 -1.22
C VAL A 87 3.98 -7.86 -0.55
N HIS A 88 5.00 -8.70 -0.70
CA HIS A 88 6.33 -8.46 -0.13
C HIS A 88 7.01 -7.27 -0.81
N ALA A 89 7.01 -7.24 -2.15
CA ALA A 89 7.59 -6.15 -2.93
C ALA A 89 6.95 -4.80 -2.59
N ARG A 90 5.60 -4.74 -2.51
CA ARG A 90 4.88 -3.52 -2.13
C ARG A 90 5.29 -3.02 -0.74
N ASN A 91 5.32 -3.90 0.26
CA ASN A 91 5.75 -3.55 1.61
C ASN A 91 7.19 -3.01 1.64
N ASP A 92 8.08 -3.65 0.90
CA ASP A 92 9.48 -3.25 0.85
C ASP A 92 9.70 -1.93 0.11
N PHE A 93 8.92 -1.65 -0.92
CA PHE A 93 8.96 -0.36 -1.63
C PHE A 93 8.49 0.77 -0.73
N ILE A 94 7.40 0.56 0.01
CA ILE A 94 6.90 1.52 1.01
C ILE A 94 8.00 1.78 2.06
N LYS A 95 8.66 0.73 2.57
CA LYS A 95 9.77 0.86 3.53
C LYS A 95 10.98 1.59 2.94
N ALA A 96 11.30 1.35 1.68
CA ALA A 96 12.41 2.02 0.99
C ALA A 96 12.13 3.52 0.85
N LEU A 97 10.95 3.90 0.38
CA LEU A 97 10.51 5.29 0.28
C LEU A 97 10.51 5.99 1.66
N ALA A 98 10.10 5.28 2.71
CA ALA A 98 10.10 5.82 4.07
C ALA A 98 11.51 6.17 4.57
N LYS A 99 12.51 5.36 4.17
CA LYS A 99 13.91 5.49 4.58
C LYS A 99 14.70 6.49 3.74
N THR A 100 14.24 6.79 2.51
CA THR A 100 14.96 7.63 1.56
C THR A 100 14.13 8.86 1.17
N PRO A 101 14.19 9.97 1.94
CA PRO A 101 13.44 11.19 1.64
C PRO A 101 13.74 11.80 0.27
N ALA A 102 14.96 11.63 -0.23
CA ALA A 102 15.37 12.06 -1.57
C ALA A 102 14.77 11.21 -2.71
N GLY A 103 13.97 10.20 -2.37
CA GLY A 103 13.36 9.27 -3.30
C GLY A 103 14.25 8.08 -3.69
N VAL A 104 13.63 7.11 -4.34
CA VAL A 104 14.22 5.80 -4.70
C VAL A 104 14.22 5.61 -6.22
N SER A 105 15.19 4.85 -6.75
CA SER A 105 15.20 4.48 -8.16
C SER A 105 14.35 3.24 -8.40
N ARG A 106 13.53 3.26 -9.45
CA ARG A 106 12.76 2.07 -9.89
C ARG A 106 13.69 0.90 -10.21
N MET A 107 14.80 1.15 -10.90
CA MET A 107 15.71 0.08 -11.33
C MET A 107 16.40 -0.57 -10.14
N GLU A 108 16.85 0.24 -9.17
CA GLU A 108 17.47 -0.27 -7.94
C GLU A 108 16.48 -1.11 -7.13
N LEU A 109 15.20 -0.70 -7.05
CA LEU A 109 14.16 -1.48 -6.39
C LEU A 109 13.87 -2.80 -7.13
N ALA A 110 13.72 -2.74 -8.45
CA ALA A 110 13.46 -3.92 -9.27
C ALA A 110 14.56 -4.99 -9.11
N GLU A 111 15.82 -4.57 -9.19
CA GLU A 111 16.98 -5.45 -8.99
C GLU A 111 17.05 -5.99 -7.56
N LYS A 112 16.96 -5.10 -6.56
CA LYS A 112 17.11 -5.48 -5.16
C LYS A 112 16.04 -6.47 -4.69
N TYR A 113 14.82 -6.33 -5.19
CA TYR A 113 13.68 -7.16 -4.79
C TYR A 113 13.34 -8.24 -5.83
N SER A 114 14.17 -8.39 -6.87
CA SER A 114 14.01 -9.38 -7.94
C SER A 114 12.60 -9.37 -8.55
N VAL A 115 12.08 -8.17 -8.80
CA VAL A 115 10.79 -7.96 -9.48
C VAL A 115 11.02 -7.32 -10.84
N ASP A 116 10.14 -7.62 -11.78
CA ASP A 116 10.16 -6.98 -13.09
C ASP A 116 10.05 -5.45 -12.99
N ALA A 117 10.73 -4.73 -13.88
CA ALA A 117 10.79 -3.27 -13.83
C ALA A 117 9.44 -2.59 -14.12
N ASP A 118 8.57 -3.21 -14.92
CA ASP A 118 7.22 -2.73 -15.17
C ASP A 118 6.30 -3.06 -14.00
N VAL A 119 6.45 -4.22 -13.37
CA VAL A 119 5.76 -4.53 -12.08
C VAL A 119 6.16 -3.52 -11.01
N ALA A 120 7.46 -3.22 -10.88
CA ALA A 120 7.94 -2.22 -9.94
C ALA A 120 7.33 -0.84 -10.22
N LYS A 121 7.19 -0.46 -11.49
CA LYS A 121 6.54 0.78 -11.89
C LYS A 121 5.07 0.80 -11.49
N ILE A 122 4.33 -0.28 -11.76
CA ILE A 122 2.90 -0.40 -11.43
C ILE A 122 2.70 -0.21 -9.92
N ILE A 123 3.46 -0.93 -9.09
CA ILE A 123 3.40 -0.80 -7.62
C ILE A 123 3.69 0.64 -7.20
N LEU A 124 4.76 1.26 -7.73
CA LEU A 124 5.12 2.63 -7.36
C LEU A 124 4.03 3.64 -7.74
N THR A 125 3.37 3.48 -8.89
CA THR A 125 2.33 4.44 -9.33
C THR A 125 1.10 4.48 -8.42
N GLU A 126 0.89 3.47 -7.57
CA GLU A 126 -0.21 3.46 -6.61
C GLU A 126 -0.06 4.58 -5.54
N PHE A 127 1.14 4.75 -4.98
CA PHE A 127 1.36 5.61 -3.80
C PHE A 127 2.53 6.59 -3.93
N ALA A 128 3.27 6.54 -5.04
CA ALA A 128 4.44 7.37 -5.29
C ALA A 128 4.33 8.13 -6.61
N ILE A 129 5.09 9.21 -6.70
CA ILE A 129 5.22 10.05 -7.90
C ILE A 129 6.68 10.09 -8.35
N LEU A 130 6.89 10.08 -9.68
CA LEU A 130 8.21 10.20 -10.28
C LEU A 130 8.59 11.67 -10.42
N GLU A 131 9.72 12.06 -9.85
CA GLU A 131 10.32 13.37 -10.11
C GLU A 131 11.08 13.33 -11.46
N PRO A 132 10.69 14.12 -12.46
CA PRO A 132 11.26 14.01 -13.81
C PRO A 132 12.75 14.33 -13.88
N LYS A 133 13.23 15.27 -13.05
CA LYS A 133 14.61 15.75 -13.07
C LYS A 133 15.59 14.73 -12.49
N THR A 134 15.26 14.20 -11.31
CA THR A 134 16.12 13.26 -10.58
C THR A 134 15.85 11.80 -10.96
N ARG A 135 14.73 11.54 -11.65
CA ARG A 135 14.23 10.21 -12.01
C ARG A 135 13.99 9.32 -10.78
N LYS A 136 13.75 9.93 -9.62
CA LYS A 136 13.48 9.26 -8.35
C LYS A 136 11.99 9.28 -8.03
N TRP A 137 11.54 8.24 -7.33
CA TRP A 137 10.18 8.10 -6.83
C TRP A 137 10.13 8.51 -5.37
N SER A 138 9.12 9.28 -5.00
CA SER A 138 8.82 9.67 -3.62
C SER A 138 7.33 9.47 -3.33
N PHE A 139 6.94 9.38 -2.06
CA PHE A 139 5.51 9.35 -1.74
C PHE A 139 4.80 10.57 -2.34
N ARG A 140 3.64 10.35 -2.96
CA ARG A 140 2.87 11.44 -3.59
C ARG A 140 2.20 12.38 -2.59
N ILE A 141 2.14 11.98 -1.31
CA ILE A 141 1.63 12.78 -0.19
C ILE A 141 2.78 13.04 0.78
N ASP A 142 2.84 14.24 1.33
CA ASP A 142 3.80 14.61 2.36
C ASP A 142 3.60 13.83 3.67
N HIS A 143 4.60 13.88 4.54
CA HIS A 143 4.50 13.23 5.85
C HIS A 143 3.51 13.98 6.72
N ASP A 144 2.86 13.25 7.63
CA ASP A 144 1.89 13.82 8.57
C ASP A 144 2.24 13.45 10.01
N ASP A 145 2.88 14.38 10.71
CA ASP A 145 3.24 14.17 12.11
C ASP A 145 2.03 14.27 13.05
N THR A 146 0.89 14.77 12.58
CA THR A 146 -0.30 14.97 13.43
C THR A 146 -0.94 13.64 13.80
N PHE A 147 -1.04 12.68 12.86
CA PHE A 147 -1.59 11.36 13.12
C PHE A 147 -0.85 10.62 14.25
N THR A 148 0.49 10.63 14.22
CA THR A 148 1.29 9.96 15.25
C THR A 148 1.20 10.66 16.61
N LYS A 149 1.06 11.99 16.62
CA LYS A 149 0.87 12.77 17.85
C LYS A 149 -0.52 12.55 18.46
N ARG A 150 -1.55 12.49 17.62
CA ARG A 150 -2.95 12.38 18.04
C ARG A 150 -3.32 10.95 18.44
N PHE A 151 -2.81 9.94 17.73
CA PHE A 151 -3.15 8.53 17.92
C PHE A 151 -1.92 7.62 18.07
N PRO A 152 -1.04 7.87 19.06
CA PRO A 152 0.23 7.16 19.18
C PRO A 152 0.07 5.63 19.33
N ALA A 153 -0.96 5.17 20.03
CA ALA A 153 -1.22 3.74 20.23
C ALA A 153 -1.59 3.03 18.91
N VAL A 154 -2.48 3.64 18.12
CA VAL A 154 -2.88 3.11 16.81
C VAL A 154 -1.70 3.18 15.85
N ALA A 155 -1.04 4.34 15.75
CA ALA A 155 0.12 4.53 14.89
C ALA A 155 1.25 3.53 15.13
N LYS A 156 1.43 3.07 16.39
CA LYS A 156 2.36 1.99 16.74
C LYS A 156 1.86 0.61 16.33
N THR A 157 0.57 0.35 16.48
CA THR A 157 -0.06 -0.95 16.17
C THR A 157 -0.05 -1.25 14.68
N ILE A 158 -0.35 -0.24 13.85
CA ILE A 158 -0.44 -0.40 12.39
C ILE A 158 0.85 -0.01 11.66
N LYS A 159 1.97 0.10 12.37
CA LYS A 159 3.23 0.52 11.76
C LYS A 159 3.78 -0.58 10.84
N LEU A 160 4.20 -0.19 9.63
CA LEU A 160 4.91 -1.07 8.69
C LEU A 160 6.38 -1.31 9.07
#